data_AF-A0A1H7J054-F1
#
_entry.id   AF-A0A1H7J054-F1
#
_cell.length_a   1.000
_cell.length_b   1.000
_cell.length_c   1.000
_cell.angle_alpha   90.00
_cell.angle_beta   90.00
_cell.angle_gamma   90.00
#
_symmetry.space_group_name_H-M   'P 1'
#
loop_
_entity.id
_entity.type
_entity.pdbx_description
1 polymer ?
#
loop_
_entity_poly.entity_id
_entity_poly.type
_entity_poly.pdbx_seq_one_letter_code
_entity_poly.pdbx_strand_id
1 'polypeptide(L)'
;MLIEALVAIAIFSFAVLGIMGLQATSIRTVRDADYRVKASLFAHQIVGQMWVDRFNVPTYALNAGNAACTAGANAAANPVVTSWLSGLTDATNPGSLPGAADYQQQILVEPNNVVTVTVCWKSPQDTAPHNFALKTQIQG
;
A
#
# COMPACT_ATOMS: atom_id res chain seq x y z
N MET A 1 41.99 -33.37 -17.83
CA MET A 1 40.83 -32.89 -18.61
C MET A 1 39.49 -33.12 -17.93
N LEU A 2 39.18 -34.28 -17.31
CA LEU A 2 37.90 -34.46 -16.57
C LEU A 2 37.80 -33.59 -15.30
N ILE A 3 38.86 -33.52 -14.49
CA ILE A 3 38.85 -32.72 -13.25
C ILE A 3 38.67 -31.22 -13.53
N GLU A 4 39.22 -30.74 -14.64
CA GLU A 4 39.12 -29.36 -15.09
C GLU A 4 37.69 -29.01 -15.51
N ALA A 5 37.02 -29.90 -16.24
CA ALA A 5 35.61 -29.76 -16.57
C ALA A 5 34.71 -29.75 -15.31
N LEU A 6 35.00 -30.60 -14.33
CA LEU A 6 34.23 -30.64 -13.07
C LEU A 6 34.39 -29.36 -12.24
N VAL A 7 35.61 -28.81 -12.17
CA VAL A 7 35.88 -27.53 -11.49
C VAL A 7 35.20 -26.37 -12.22
N ALA A 8 35.24 -26.33 -13.56
CA ALA A 8 34.57 -25.31 -14.35
C ALA A 8 33.05 -25.32 -14.14
N ILE A 9 32.43 -26.52 -14.14
CA ILE A 9 30.99 -26.66 -13.88
C ILE A 9 30.65 -26.21 -12.45
N ALA A 10 31.45 -26.59 -11.45
CA ALA A 10 31.21 -26.18 -10.06
C ALA A 10 31.24 -24.66 -9.89
N ILE A 11 32.26 -23.98 -10.45
CA ILE A 11 32.37 -22.51 -10.40
C ILE A 11 31.17 -21.86 -11.11
N PHE A 12 30.79 -22.38 -12.28
CA PHE A 12 29.64 -21.88 -13.01
C PHE A 12 28.32 -22.03 -12.22
N SER A 13 28.12 -23.17 -11.54
CA SER A 13 26.96 -23.37 -10.69
C SER A 13 26.88 -22.35 -9.55
N PHE A 14 28.00 -22.03 -8.89
CA PHE A 14 28.03 -20.99 -7.85
C PHE A 14 27.73 -19.59 -8.42
N ALA A 15 28.25 -19.27 -9.61
CA ALA A 15 27.96 -17.99 -10.27
C ALA A 15 26.47 -17.83 -10.59
N VAL A 16 25.82 -18.86 -11.12
CA VAL A 16 24.37 -18.85 -11.42
C VAL A 16 23.54 -18.68 -10.14
N LEU A 17 23.88 -19.39 -9.07
CA LEU A 17 23.20 -19.24 -7.77
C LEU A 17 23.32 -17.82 -7.21
N GLY A 18 24.50 -17.21 -7.34
CA GLY A 18 24.71 -15.81 -6.95
C GLY A 18 23.78 -14.84 -7.71
N ILE A 19 23.69 -14.99 -9.03
CA ILE A 19 22.84 -14.14 -9.88
C ILE A 19 21.35 -14.37 -9.59
N MET A 20 20.92 -15.61 -9.31
CA MET A 20 19.53 -15.90 -8.90
C MET A 20 19.19 -15.23 -7.56
N GLY A 21 20.13 -15.19 -6.61
CA GLY A 21 19.98 -14.47 -5.35
C GLY A 21 19.71 -12.98 -5.56
N LEU A 22 20.52 -12.33 -6.41
CA LEU A 22 20.31 -10.90 -6.75
C LEU A 22 18.98 -10.68 -7.47
N GLN A 23 18.64 -11.51 -8.46
CA GLN A 23 17.36 -11.38 -9.18
C GLN A 23 16.16 -11.49 -8.24
N ALA A 24 16.19 -12.42 -7.28
CA ALA A 24 15.14 -12.55 -6.28
C ALA A 24 15.00 -11.28 -5.41
N THR A 25 16.12 -10.66 -5.02
CA THR A 25 16.07 -9.40 -4.24
C THR A 25 15.54 -8.23 -5.07
N SER A 26 15.95 -8.11 -6.33
CA SER A 26 15.47 -7.06 -7.23
C SER A 26 13.97 -7.15 -7.44
N ILE A 27 13.43 -8.36 -7.66
CA ILE A 27 11.99 -8.56 -7.81
C ILE A 27 11.23 -8.09 -6.56
N ARG A 28 11.73 -8.39 -5.35
CA ARG A 28 11.09 -7.92 -4.11
C ARG A 28 11.04 -6.40 -4.04
N THR A 29 12.16 -5.73 -4.33
CA THR A 29 12.21 -4.25 -4.31
C THR A 29 11.25 -3.60 -5.29
N VAL A 30 11.08 -4.20 -6.48
CA VAL A 30 10.11 -3.72 -7.48
C VAL A 30 8.68 -3.89 -6.99
N ARG A 31 8.35 -5.01 -6.34
CA ARG A 31 7.00 -5.24 -5.78
C ARG A 31 6.69 -4.27 -4.64
N ASP A 32 7.64 -4.00 -3.75
CA ASP A 32 7.43 -3.03 -2.66
C ASP A 32 7.26 -1.61 -3.19
N ALA A 33 7.98 -1.24 -4.26
CA ALA A 33 7.77 0.03 -4.95
C ALA A 33 6.38 0.11 -5.60
N ASP A 34 5.94 -0.96 -6.27
CA ASP A 34 4.60 -1.06 -6.86
C ASP A 34 3.49 -0.86 -5.80
N TYR A 35 3.61 -1.49 -4.62
CA TYR A 35 2.66 -1.30 -3.53
C TYR A 35 2.62 0.15 -3.02
N ARG A 36 3.78 0.80 -2.89
CA ARG A 36 3.84 2.23 -2.51
C ARG A 36 3.18 3.14 -3.56
N VAL A 37 3.39 2.86 -4.84
CA VAL A 37 2.74 3.59 -5.94
C VAL A 37 1.23 3.41 -5.87
N LYS A 38 0.73 2.18 -5.72
CA LYS A 38 -0.69 1.89 -5.56
C LYS A 38 -1.31 2.59 -4.35
N ALA A 39 -0.64 2.55 -3.19
CA ALA A 39 -1.08 3.26 -1.99
C ALA A 39 -1.18 4.77 -2.22
N SER A 40 -0.20 5.36 -2.91
CA SER A 40 -0.24 6.77 -3.27
C SER A 40 -1.40 7.09 -4.21
N LEU A 41 -1.67 6.24 -5.21
CA LEU A 41 -2.76 6.41 -6.15
C LEU A 41 -4.11 6.39 -5.42
N PHE A 42 -4.34 5.44 -4.52
CA PHE A 42 -5.57 5.38 -3.72
C PHE A 42 -5.73 6.61 -2.82
N ALA A 43 -4.65 7.08 -2.19
CA ALA A 43 -4.70 8.29 -1.36
C ALA A 43 -5.04 9.54 -2.20
N HIS A 44 -4.42 9.70 -3.37
CA HIS A 44 -4.72 10.80 -4.28
C HIS A 44 -6.12 10.71 -4.87
N GLN A 45 -6.60 9.50 -5.18
CA GLN A 45 -7.95 9.27 -5.68
C GLN A 45 -9.02 9.76 -4.70
N ILE A 46 -8.94 9.37 -3.43
CA ILE A 46 -9.94 9.77 -2.43
C ILE A 46 -9.85 11.28 -2.13
N VAL A 47 -8.64 11.84 -2.07
CA VAL A 47 -8.44 13.29 -1.96
C VAL A 47 -9.07 14.02 -3.15
N GLY A 48 -8.90 13.51 -4.37
CA GLY A 48 -9.53 14.06 -5.57
C GLY A 48 -11.05 14.07 -5.50
N GLN A 49 -11.66 13.02 -4.94
CA GLN A 49 -13.11 12.99 -4.69
C GLN A 49 -13.54 14.05 -3.67
N MET A 50 -12.77 14.23 -2.59
CA MET A 50 -13.06 15.26 -1.59
C MET A 50 -12.95 16.69 -2.15
N TRP A 51 -12.06 16.94 -3.12
CA TRP A 51 -11.98 18.25 -3.81
C TRP A 51 -13.24 18.56 -4.62
N VAL A 52 -13.83 17.55 -5.25
CA VAL A 52 -15.11 17.68 -5.97
C VAL A 52 -16.25 17.90 -4.97
N ASP A 53 -16.21 17.22 -3.83
CA ASP A 53 -17.22 17.24 -2.78
C ASP A 53 -16.81 18.09 -1.56
N ARG A 54 -16.22 19.27 -1.81
CA ARG A 54 -15.52 20.08 -0.80
C ARG A 54 -16.37 20.54 0.38
N PHE A 55 -17.68 20.60 0.23
CA PHE A 55 -18.61 20.98 1.30
C PHE A 55 -18.93 19.84 2.26
N ASN A 56 -18.69 18.59 1.85
CA ASN A 56 -19.00 17.39 2.64
C ASN A 56 -17.73 16.66 3.13
N VAL A 57 -16.55 17.31 3.08
CA VAL A 57 -15.26 16.74 3.53
C VAL A 57 -15.34 16.06 4.91
N PRO A 58 -16.05 16.59 5.93
CA PRO A 58 -16.17 15.92 7.22
C PRO A 58 -16.78 14.51 7.15
N THR A 59 -17.62 14.23 6.15
CA THR A 59 -18.25 12.91 5.96
C THR A 59 -17.27 11.83 5.49
N TYR A 60 -16.08 12.22 5.01
CA TYR A 60 -15.03 11.29 4.58
C TYR A 60 -14.18 10.78 5.73
N ALA A 61 -14.35 11.30 6.95
CA ALA A 61 -13.58 10.85 8.11
C ALA A 61 -13.75 9.33 8.32
N LEU A 62 -12.62 8.65 8.49
CA LEU A 62 -12.55 7.21 8.65
C LEU A 62 -11.53 6.89 9.75
N ASN A 63 -11.97 6.16 10.78
CA ASN A 63 -11.11 5.75 11.91
C ASN A 63 -10.27 6.92 12.51
N ALA A 64 -10.79 8.14 12.48
CA ALA A 64 -10.05 9.36 12.85
C ALA A 64 -9.56 9.36 14.31
N GLY A 65 -10.20 8.61 15.21
CA GLY A 65 -9.80 8.47 16.62
C GLY A 65 -8.85 7.30 16.93
N ASN A 66 -8.53 6.46 15.93
CA ASN A 66 -7.70 5.28 16.13
C ASN A 66 -6.25 5.57 15.76
N ALA A 67 -5.31 4.76 16.26
CA ALA A 67 -3.96 4.76 15.74
C ALA A 67 -3.96 4.23 14.29
N ALA A 68 -3.11 4.79 13.43
CA ALA A 68 -3.00 4.34 12.05
C ALA A 68 -2.51 2.88 11.97
N CYS A 69 -3.02 2.13 10.99
CA CYS A 69 -2.58 0.77 10.68
C CYS A 69 -2.70 -0.24 11.83
N THR A 70 -3.62 -0.01 12.76
CA THR A 70 -4.04 -1.01 13.74
C THR A 70 -4.83 -2.11 13.06
N ALA A 71 -4.74 -3.33 13.58
CA ALA A 71 -5.60 -4.42 13.10
C ALA A 71 -7.06 -4.10 13.41
N GLY A 72 -7.95 -4.26 12.43
CA GLY A 72 -9.37 -3.99 12.62
C GLY A 72 -10.13 -3.70 11.34
N ALA A 73 -11.45 -3.65 11.46
CA ALA A 73 -12.34 -3.39 10.35
C ALA A 73 -12.44 -1.89 10.02
N ASN A 74 -12.81 -1.62 8.77
CA ASN A 74 -13.12 -0.29 8.28
C ASN A 74 -14.64 -0.19 8.08
N ALA A 75 -15.27 0.80 8.71
CA ALA A 75 -16.68 1.11 8.52
C ALA A 75 -16.82 2.60 8.20
N ALA A 76 -17.38 2.92 7.05
CA ALA A 76 -17.62 4.29 6.61
C ALA A 76 -19.11 4.49 6.31
N ALA A 77 -19.65 5.65 6.69
CA ALA A 77 -21.01 6.03 6.34
C ALA A 77 -21.10 6.60 4.90
N ASN A 78 -20.03 7.22 4.42
CA ASN A 78 -19.97 7.81 3.08
C ASN A 78 -19.78 6.71 2.02
N PRO A 79 -20.67 6.59 1.01
CA PRO A 79 -20.59 5.56 -0.04
C PRO A 79 -19.34 5.68 -0.92
N VAL A 80 -18.76 6.88 -1.05
CA VAL A 80 -17.50 7.09 -1.78
C VAL A 80 -16.34 6.42 -1.02
N VAL A 81 -16.32 6.54 0.31
CA VAL A 81 -15.29 5.91 1.14
C VAL A 81 -15.47 4.38 1.16
N THR A 82 -16.70 3.87 1.21
CA THR A 82 -16.93 2.41 1.15
C THR A 82 -16.51 1.82 -0.19
N SER A 83 -16.78 2.49 -1.31
CA SER A 83 -16.31 2.07 -2.64
C SER A 83 -14.79 2.18 -2.78
N TRP A 84 -14.18 3.20 -2.19
CA TRP A 84 -12.72 3.33 -2.14
C TRP A 84 -12.08 2.19 -1.33
N LEU A 85 -12.64 1.86 -0.17
CA LEU A 85 -12.22 0.73 0.65
C LEU A 85 -12.35 -0.59 -0.11
N SER A 86 -13.48 -0.82 -0.79
CA SER A 86 -13.68 -2.06 -1.55
C SER A 86 -12.63 -2.19 -2.66
N GLY A 87 -12.33 -1.12 -3.40
CA GLY A 87 -11.28 -1.13 -4.41
C GLY A 87 -9.89 -1.44 -3.85
N LEU A 88 -9.60 -0.96 -2.63
CA LEU A 88 -8.32 -1.18 -1.96
C LEU A 88 -8.17 -2.61 -1.40
N THR A 89 -9.27 -3.25 -0.98
CA THR A 89 -9.26 -4.57 -0.35
C THR A 89 -9.63 -5.74 -1.25
N ASP A 90 -10.32 -5.50 -2.37
CA ASP A 90 -10.77 -6.55 -3.28
C ASP A 90 -9.59 -7.15 -4.05
N ALA A 91 -9.23 -8.39 -3.74
CA ALA A 91 -8.13 -9.11 -4.36
C ALA A 91 -8.30 -9.33 -5.88
N THR A 92 -9.51 -9.16 -6.43
CA THR A 92 -9.74 -9.19 -7.88
C THR A 92 -9.33 -7.88 -8.56
N ASN A 93 -9.21 -6.79 -7.82
CA ASN A 93 -8.71 -5.53 -8.33
C ASN A 93 -7.16 -5.59 -8.46
N PRO A 94 -6.58 -5.40 -9.66
CA PRO A 94 -5.13 -5.36 -9.85
C PRO A 94 -4.42 -4.26 -9.03
N GLY A 95 -5.14 -3.21 -8.66
CA GLY A 95 -4.67 -2.13 -7.81
C GLY A 95 -4.68 -2.45 -6.32
N SER A 96 -5.38 -3.49 -5.88
CA SER A 96 -5.54 -3.80 -4.46
C SER A 96 -4.22 -3.99 -3.73
N LEU A 97 -4.25 -3.69 -2.43
CA LEU A 97 -3.10 -3.77 -1.56
C LEU A 97 -3.17 -5.03 -0.70
N PRO A 98 -2.08 -5.83 -0.63
CA PRO A 98 -2.07 -7.06 0.15
C PRO A 98 -2.26 -6.76 1.65
N GLY A 99 -3.09 -7.55 2.32
CA GLY A 99 -3.37 -7.44 3.75
C GLY A 99 -4.13 -6.17 4.16
N ALA A 100 -4.51 -5.29 3.23
CA ALA A 100 -5.12 -4.02 3.57
C ALA A 100 -6.51 -4.14 4.20
N ALA A 101 -7.19 -5.27 4.02
CA ALA A 101 -8.47 -5.59 4.65
C ALA A 101 -8.34 -5.86 6.17
N ASP A 102 -7.16 -6.26 6.63
CA ASP A 102 -6.90 -6.63 8.03
C ASP A 102 -6.58 -5.41 8.90
N TYR A 103 -6.31 -4.26 8.28
CA TYR A 103 -5.85 -3.05 8.94
C TYR A 103 -6.83 -1.88 8.74
N GLN A 104 -6.90 -1.05 9.77
CA GLN A 104 -7.66 0.19 9.73
C GLN A 104 -6.96 1.21 8.85
N GLN A 105 -7.63 1.57 7.76
CA GLN A 105 -7.30 2.72 6.93
C GLN A 105 -7.78 3.98 7.66
N GLN A 106 -7.10 5.11 7.49
CA GLN A 106 -7.43 6.31 8.24
C GLN A 106 -7.61 7.51 7.33
N ILE A 107 -8.68 8.26 7.58
CA ILE A 107 -8.90 9.59 7.01
C ILE A 107 -9.21 10.50 8.19
N LEU A 108 -8.21 11.29 8.58
CA LEU A 108 -8.35 12.29 9.61
C LEU A 108 -8.70 13.63 8.95
N VAL A 109 -9.81 14.23 9.35
CA VAL A 109 -10.21 15.58 8.94
C VAL A 109 -10.03 16.50 10.13
N GLU A 110 -9.01 17.34 10.07
CA GLU A 110 -8.68 18.36 11.09
C GLU A 110 -9.46 19.67 10.81
N PRO A 111 -9.46 20.63 11.75
CA PRO A 111 -9.97 21.97 11.49
C PRO A 111 -9.36 22.60 10.24
N ASN A 112 -10.08 23.54 9.62
CA ASN A 112 -9.72 24.17 8.35
C ASN A 112 -9.64 23.20 7.14
N ASN A 113 -10.37 22.08 7.20
CA ASN A 113 -10.41 21.05 6.15
C ASN A 113 -9.02 20.52 5.77
N VAL A 114 -8.15 20.41 6.77
CA VAL A 114 -6.85 19.74 6.59
C VAL A 114 -7.10 18.23 6.72
N VAL A 115 -6.89 17.51 5.63
CA VAL A 115 -7.14 16.07 5.55
C VAL A 115 -5.82 15.31 5.52
N THR A 116 -5.69 14.33 6.39
CA THR A 116 -4.60 13.35 6.37
C THR A 116 -5.17 11.96 6.05
N VAL A 117 -4.83 11.44 4.88
CA VAL A 117 -5.19 10.09 4.43
C VAL A 117 -4.02 9.17 4.68
N THR A 118 -4.23 8.10 5.46
CA THR A 118 -3.23 7.06 5.72
C THR A 118 -3.74 5.73 5.18
N VAL A 119 -2.99 5.18 4.23
CA VAL A 119 -3.21 3.88 3.61
C VAL A 119 -2.24 2.87 4.18
N CYS A 120 -2.76 1.72 4.60
CA CYS A 120 -2.03 0.66 5.29
C CYS A 120 -2.12 -0.65 4.51
N TRP A 121 -0.99 -1.35 4.37
CA TRP A 121 -0.91 -2.66 3.73
C TRP A 121 0.20 -3.50 4.37
N LYS A 122 0.23 -4.80 4.06
CA LYS A 122 1.32 -5.69 4.48
C LYS A 122 1.71 -6.60 3.33
N SER A 123 2.96 -6.49 2.87
CA SER A 123 3.49 -7.43 1.89
C SER A 123 3.53 -8.84 2.50
N PRO A 124 3.31 -9.92 1.71
CA PRO A 124 3.28 -11.29 2.26
C PRO A 124 4.56 -11.76 2.95
N GLN A 125 5.68 -11.08 2.72
CA GLN A 125 6.99 -11.41 3.27
C GLN A 125 7.31 -10.63 4.56
N ASP A 126 6.50 -9.63 4.90
CA ASP A 126 6.76 -8.73 6.02
C ASP A 126 5.97 -9.12 7.27
N THR A 127 6.58 -8.89 8.42
CA THR A 127 5.98 -9.14 9.74
C THR A 127 5.22 -7.93 10.28
N ALA A 128 5.49 -6.73 9.76
CA ALA A 128 4.87 -5.47 10.15
C ALA A 128 4.15 -4.80 8.96
N PRO A 129 3.07 -4.04 9.21
CA PRO A 129 2.40 -3.29 8.15
C PRO A 129 3.24 -2.08 7.69
N HIS A 130 3.12 -1.76 6.42
CA HIS A 130 3.57 -0.51 5.82
C HIS A 130 2.45 0.52 5.79
N ASN A 131 2.84 1.78 5.65
CA ASN A 131 1.91 2.87 5.48
C ASN A 131 2.37 3.88 4.42
N PHE A 132 1.39 4.61 3.89
CA PHE A 132 1.57 5.80 3.08
C PHE A 132 0.61 6.85 3.57
N ALA A 133 1.12 8.04 3.92
CA ALA A 133 0.31 9.15 4.40
C ALA A 133 0.39 10.34 3.44
N LEU A 134 -0.77 10.88 3.07
CA LEU A 134 -0.93 12.09 2.28
C LEU A 134 -1.68 13.13 3.11
N LYS A 135 -1.05 14.28 3.34
CA LYS A 135 -1.66 15.43 4.02
C LYS A 135 -1.92 16.55 3.02
N THR A 136 -3.14 17.07 2.98
CA THR A 136 -3.54 18.17 2.11
C THR A 136 -4.58 19.05 2.80
N GLN A 137 -4.78 20.26 2.30
CA GLN A 137 -5.86 21.15 2.74
C GLN A 137 -6.85 21.32 1.59
N ILE A 138 -8.13 21.08 1.88
CA ILE A 138 -9.20 21.27 0.91
C ILE A 138 -9.83 22.64 1.14
N GLN A 139 -9.61 23.57 0.21
CA GLN A 139 -10.23 24.89 0.30
C GLN A 139 -11.67 24.80 -0.18
N GLY A 140 -12.60 25.09 0.74
CA GLY A 140 -14.04 25.14 0.53
C GLY A 140 -14.51 26.54 0.23
#